data_AF-A0A5C8DIY9-F1
#
_entry.id   AF-A0A5C8DIY9-F1
#
_cell.length_a   1.000
_cell.length_b   1.000
_cell.length_c   1.000
_cell.angle_alpha   90.00
_cell.angle_beta   90.00
_cell.angle_gamma   90.00
#
_symmetry.space_group_name_H-M   'P 1'
#
loop_
_entity.id
_entity.type
_entity.pdbx_description
1 polymer ?
#
loop_
_entity_poly.entity_id
_entity_poly.type
_entity_poly.pdbx_seq_one_letter_code
_entity_poly.pdbx_strand_id
1 'polypeptide(L)'
;MEIIAEDPRIGPRHISLFLAILHFYHVQNSGNPVRAFSRELRKQAKINSVRDYYRCMKDLKDFGYIKYMPSFDAAVASSIFLSKP
;
A
#
# COMPACT_ATOMS: atom_id res chain seq x y z
N MET A 1 -6.37 -10.45 -15.49
CA MET A 1 -5.61 -9.78 -14.42
C MET A 1 -4.97 -8.58 -15.10
N GLU A 2 -5.61 -7.41 -15.04
CA GLU A 2 -4.89 -6.19 -15.43
C GLU A 2 -3.73 -6.05 -14.47
N ILE A 3 -2.52 -6.16 -15.00
CA ILE A 3 -1.31 -6.02 -14.20
C ILE A 3 -1.30 -4.55 -13.77
N ILE A 4 -1.09 -4.25 -12.49
CA ILE A 4 -1.04 -2.86 -11.99
C ILE A 4 -0.09 -1.96 -12.82
N ALA A 5 0.91 -2.57 -13.46
CA ALA A 5 1.86 -1.92 -14.37
C ALA A 5 1.27 -1.47 -15.72
N GLU A 6 0.13 -2.02 -16.14
CA GLU A 6 -0.56 -1.68 -17.39
C GLU A 6 -1.55 -0.53 -17.23
N ASP A 7 -1.93 -0.17 -15.98
CA ASP A 7 -2.82 0.96 -15.73
C ASP A 7 -2.06 2.29 -15.95
N PRO A 8 -2.45 3.11 -16.94
CA PRO A 8 -1.75 4.36 -17.26
C PRO A 8 -1.82 5.41 -16.14
N ARG A 9 -2.71 5.24 -15.16
CA ARG A 9 -2.83 6.11 -13.97
C ARG A 9 -1.79 5.76 -12.91
N ILE A 10 -1.20 4.57 -12.96
CA ILE A 10 -0.22 4.07 -11.99
C ILE A 10 1.20 4.40 -12.45
N GLY A 11 1.79 5.41 -11.80
CA GLY A 11 3.24 5.66 -11.90
C GLY A 11 4.14 4.72 -11.06
N PRO A 12 5.47 4.76 -11.24
CA PRO A 12 6.44 3.87 -10.56
C PRO A 12 6.37 3.86 -9.03
N ARG A 13 6.03 5.00 -8.41
CA ARG A 13 5.86 5.08 -6.94
C ARG A 13 4.65 4.28 -6.45
N HIS A 14 3.57 4.24 -7.23
CA HIS A 14 2.41 3.39 -6.92
C HIS A 14 2.79 1.91 -6.99
N ILE A 15 3.52 1.51 -8.04
CA ILE A 15 4.01 0.14 -8.20
C ILE A 15 4.89 -0.25 -7.00
N SER A 16 5.86 0.60 -6.64
CA SER A 16 6.74 0.32 -5.51
C SER A 16 5.99 0.21 -4.18
N LEU A 17 5.00 1.08 -3.94
CA LEU A 17 4.15 1.00 -2.74
C LEU A 17 3.28 -0.27 -2.74
N PHE A 18 2.68 -0.62 -3.87
CA PHE A 18 1.86 -1.82 -4.00
C PHE A 18 2.69 -3.10 -3.80
N LEU A 19 3.90 -3.17 -4.37
CA LEU A 19 4.83 -4.28 -4.12
C LEU A 19 5.24 -4.37 -2.65
N ALA A 20 5.46 -3.24 -1.98
CA ALA A 20 5.73 -3.24 -0.53
C ALA A 20 4.53 -3.79 0.27
N ILE A 21 3.30 -3.44 -0.09
CA ILE A 21 2.09 -3.98 0.54
C ILE A 21 1.98 -5.50 0.28
N LEU A 22 2.20 -5.94 -0.96
CA LEU A 22 2.20 -7.37 -1.33
C LEU A 22 3.27 -8.15 -0.57
N HIS A 23 4.48 -7.62 -0.46
CA HIS A 23 5.54 -8.23 0.33
C HIS A 23 5.11 -8.41 1.79
N PHE A 24 4.52 -7.39 2.41
CA PHE A 24 4.00 -7.50 3.78
C PHE A 24 2.86 -8.54 3.87
N TYR A 25 1.97 -8.59 2.88
CA TYR A 25 0.92 -9.62 2.80
C TYR A 25 1.50 -11.05 2.82
N HIS A 26 2.55 -11.29 2.04
CA HIS A 26 3.19 -12.61 1.95
C HIS A 26 3.95 -12.97 3.23
N VAL A 27 4.66 -12.02 3.82
CA VAL A 27 5.47 -12.26 5.03
C VAL A 27 4.61 -12.43 6.29
N GLN A 28 3.47 -11.75 6.38
CA GLN A 28 2.68 -11.74 7.61
C GLN A 28 1.93 -13.05 7.87
N ASN A 29 1.80 -13.96 6.89
CA ASN A 29 1.10 -15.27 6.94
C ASN A 29 -0.36 -15.26 7.48
N SER A 30 -0.80 -14.13 8.03
CA SER A 30 -2.12 -13.85 8.57
C SER A 30 -3.08 -13.33 7.48
N GLY A 31 -2.56 -13.14 6.26
CA GLY A 31 -3.35 -12.81 5.09
C GLY A 31 -3.92 -11.39 5.11
N ASN A 32 -5.19 -11.27 4.74
CA ASN A 32 -5.88 -9.99 4.60
C ASN A 32 -6.66 -9.68 5.89
N PRO A 33 -6.42 -8.56 6.59
CA PRO A 33 -5.63 -7.38 6.19
C PRO A 33 -4.14 -7.44 6.51
N VAL A 34 -3.36 -6.81 5.64
CA VAL A 34 -1.98 -6.42 5.92
C VAL A 34 -1.97 -5.37 7.03
N ARG A 35 -1.22 -5.63 8.11
CA ARG A 35 -1.04 -4.70 9.22
C ARG A 35 0.34 -4.06 9.12
N ALA A 36 0.40 -2.76 8.83
CA ALA A 36 1.68 -2.07 8.71
C ALA A 36 1.64 -0.62 9.20
N PHE A 37 2.76 -0.14 9.75
CA PHE A 37 2.95 1.27 10.02
C PHE A 37 3.37 2.01 8.74
N SER A 38 2.91 3.25 8.57
CA SER A 38 3.22 4.06 7.38
C SER A 38 4.73 4.26 7.19
N ARG A 39 5.50 4.38 8.29
CA ARG A 39 6.97 4.47 8.27
C ARG A 39 7.65 3.24 7.67
N GLU A 40 7.10 2.06 7.91
CA GLU A 40 7.65 0.78 7.42
C GLU A 40 7.38 0.65 5.93
N LEU A 41 6.13 0.89 5.51
CA LEU A 41 5.75 0.88 4.10
C LEU A 41 6.53 1.90 3.29
N ARG A 42 6.72 3.12 3.82
CA ARG A 42 7.55 4.15 3.17
C ARG A 42 8.99 3.70 2.96
N LYS A 43 9.60 3.12 4.01
CA LYS A 43 10.98 2.60 3.94
C LYS A 43 11.11 1.47 2.93
N GLN A 44 10.15 0.56 2.90
CA GLN A 44 10.13 -0.57 1.97
C GLN A 44 9.88 -0.12 0.52
N ALA A 45 8.91 0.77 0.31
CA ALA A 45 8.57 1.34 -1.00
C ALA A 45 9.54 2.42 -1.49
N LYS A 46 10.58 2.74 -0.71
CA LYS A 46 11.55 3.81 -1.02
C LYS A 46 10.88 5.18 -1.31
N ILE A 47 9.78 5.48 -0.62
CA ILE A 47 9.07 6.77 -0.74
C ILE A 47 9.41 7.65 0.46
N ASN A 48 10.37 8.56 0.28
CA ASN A 48 10.83 9.47 1.34
C ASN A 48 9.85 10.62 1.61
N SER A 49 9.06 11.05 0.63
CA SER A 49 8.12 12.16 0.79
C SER A 49 6.80 11.70 1.40
N VAL A 50 6.44 12.25 2.58
CA VAL A 50 5.19 11.86 3.29
C VAL A 50 3.97 12.19 2.45
N ARG A 51 4.00 13.35 1.80
CA ARG A 51 2.97 13.79 0.85
C ARG A 51 2.82 12.79 -0.30
N ASP A 52 3.92 12.40 -0.93
CA ASP A 52 3.86 11.48 -2.07
C ASP A 52 3.39 10.08 -1.67
N TYR A 53 3.74 9.62 -0.46
CA TYR A 53 3.23 8.36 0.07
C TYR A 53 1.71 8.39 0.23
N TYR A 54 1.16 9.39 0.90
CA TYR A 54 -0.29 9.47 1.10
C TYR A 54 -1.05 9.73 -0.20
N ARG A 55 -0.46 10.46 -1.15
CA ARG A 55 -1.01 10.56 -2.51
C ARG A 55 -1.10 9.18 -3.16
N CYS A 56 0.00 8.42 -3.20
CA CYS A 56 -0.01 7.09 -3.80
C CYS A 56 -0.98 6.13 -3.10
N MET A 57 -1.06 6.18 -1.76
CA MET A 57 -2.00 5.36 -0.99
C MET A 57 -3.46 5.70 -1.32
N LYS A 58 -3.77 6.99 -1.45
CA LYS A 58 -5.09 7.48 -1.87
C LYS A 58 -5.41 7.02 -3.28
N ASP A 59 -4.47 7.18 -4.22
CA ASP A 59 -4.66 6.80 -5.62
C ASP A 59 -4.89 5.27 -5.74
N LEU A 60 -4.09 4.44 -5.05
CA LEU A 60 -4.31 2.99 -5.01
C LEU A 60 -5.68 2.60 -4.42
N LYS A 61 -6.15 3.33 -3.41
CA LYS A 61 -7.49 3.14 -2.84
C LYS A 61 -8.58 3.53 -3.84
N ASP A 62 -8.47 4.70 -4.43
CA ASP A 62 -9.48 5.27 -5.32
C ASP A 62 -9.58 4.48 -6.64
N PHE A 63 -8.47 3.91 -7.12
CA PHE A 63 -8.46 3.02 -8.28
C PHE A 63 -8.86 1.58 -7.96
N GLY A 64 -9.13 1.27 -6.68
CA GLY A 64 -9.69 -0.01 -6.25
C GLY A 64 -8.68 -1.16 -6.14
N TYR A 65 -7.38 -0.87 -6.10
CA TYR A 65 -6.35 -1.89 -5.83
C TYR A 65 -6.35 -2.33 -4.37
N ILE A 66 -6.62 -1.40 -3.46
CA ILE A 66 -6.63 -1.63 -2.02
C ILE A 66 -7.84 -0.99 -1.34
N LYS A 67 -8.20 -1.52 -0.17
CA LYS A 67 -8.99 -0.79 0.82
C LYS A 67 -8.09 -0.40 1.98
N TYR A 68 -7.92 0.90 2.19
CA TYR A 68 -7.04 1.45 3.22
C TYR A 68 -7.84 1.93 4.43
N MET A 69 -7.57 1.36 5.61
CA MET A 69 -8.09 1.79 6.91
C MET A 69 -6.93 2.29 7.79
N PRO A 70 -6.67 3.61 7.80
CA PRO A 70 -5.59 4.18 8.59
C PRO A 70 -5.87 4.00 10.09
N SER A 71 -4.79 3.82 10.85
CA SER A 71 -4.80 4.06 12.28
C SER A 71 -4.24 5.47 12.55
N PHE A 72 -4.93 6.23 13.41
CA PHE A 72 -4.45 7.53 13.89
C PHE A 72 -3.65 7.42 15.18
N ASP A 73 -3.56 6.22 15.75
CA ASP A 73 -2.73 5.91 16.90
C ASP A 73 -1.36 5.39 16.43
N ALA A 74 -0.28 6.02 16.91
CA ALA A 74 1.11 5.68 16.57
C ALA A 74 1.53 4.29 17.04
N ALA A 75 0.83 3.70 18.02
CA ALA A 75 1.04 2.36 18.53
C ALA A 75 0.26 1.29 17.74
N VAL A 76 -0.71 1.69 16.91
CA VAL A 76 -1.59 0.77 16.19
C VAL A 76 -1.31 0.83 14.69
N ALA A 77 -1.04 -0.33 14.10
CA ALA A 77 -0.78 -0.45 12.67
C ALA A 77 -2.05 -0.16 11.84
N SER A 78 -1.87 0.46 10.68
CA SER A 78 -2.97 0.62 9.71
C SER A 78 -3.34 -0.75 9.11
N SER A 79 -4.60 -0.89 8.70
CA SER A 79 -5.08 -2.11 8.02
C SER A 79 -5.23 -1.84 6.54
N ILE A 80 -4.64 -2.69 5.71
CA ILE A 80 -4.68 -2.58 4.26
C ILE A 80 -5.20 -3.90 3.69
N PHE A 81 -6.32 -3.84 2.98
CA PHE A 81 -6.90 -5.00 2.33
C PHE A 81 -6.57 -4.96 0.84
N LEU A 82 -6.05 -6.06 0.31
CA LEU A 82 -5.85 -6.23 -1.13
C LEU A 82 -7.20 -6.59 -1.77
N SER A 83 -7.65 -5.78 -2.72
CA SER A 83 -8.95 -5.95 -3.39
C SER A 83 -8.85 -6.66 -4.74
N LYS A 84 -7.69 -6.52 -5.41
CA LYS A 84 -7.31 -7.23 -6.62
C LYS A 84 -5.90 -7.79 -6.41
N PRO A 85 -5.75 -9.07 -6.04
CA PRO A 85 -4.45 -9.73 -6.04
C PRO A 85 -3.94 -9.90 -7.48
#